data_AF-A0A829F504-F1
#
_entry.id   AF-A0A829F504-F1
#
_cell.length_a   1.000
_cell.length_b   1.000
_cell.length_c   1.000
_cell.angle_alpha   90.00
_cell.angle_beta   90.00
_cell.angle_gamma   90.00
#
_symmetry.space_group_name_H-M   'P 1'
#
loop_
_entity.id
_entity.type
_entity.pdbx_description
1 polymer ?
#
loop_
_entity_poly.entity_id
_entity_poly.type
_entity_poly.pdbx_seq_one_letter_code
_entity_poly.pdbx_strand_id
1 'polypeptide(L)'
;MGNFLKKQLLIMCLSACAILLFSGCSKSNETIATFKGGTLTVQDFYDNPKVKSNNQTLLKKMIVFKAFDDVYGKEISSKEVTKEYNEQIKKLGPNYKEQLKAVGQTEETYKKLFKQMLAFQYGLKANVKLTDKDLDTAWKEFYPEVSTQIILFSTKEEADKAKKEANEGENFSKLVQAYGKNKTLKETDGKMNFDSTNPEIPTEVKKAAFKLKNGEVSDIIPVTDPTTYQQSYYLVKMVKKQDKGSNKDKYKSELEKIATEAKTLDTEFMDKTIRKVMKKDNVTIKDPYVKNIFK
;
A
#
# COMPACT_ATOMS: atom_id res chain seq x y z
N MET A 1 -6.44 -4.01 4.15
CA MET A 1 -5.66 -3.81 2.90
C MET A 1 -4.20 -4.07 3.24
N GLY A 2 -3.47 -4.87 2.45
CA GLY A 2 -2.05 -5.12 2.70
C GLY A 2 -1.23 -3.84 2.56
N ASN A 3 -0.22 -3.65 3.43
CA ASN A 3 0.59 -2.43 3.47
C ASN A 3 1.30 -2.10 2.16
N PHE A 4 1.71 -3.11 1.40
CA PHE A 4 2.38 -2.92 0.12
C PHE A 4 1.43 -2.32 -0.93
N LEU A 5 0.23 -2.88 -1.06
CA LEU A 5 -0.80 -2.34 -1.95
C LEU A 5 -1.26 -0.95 -1.47
N LYS A 6 -1.46 -0.72 -0.16
CA LYS A 6 -1.71 0.63 0.40
C LYS A 6 -0.63 1.64 0.01
N LYS A 7 0.64 1.23 0.08
CA LYS A 7 1.80 2.08 -0.28
C LYS A 7 1.89 2.34 -1.80
N GLN A 8 1.69 1.32 -2.64
CA GLN A 8 1.63 1.53 -4.09
C GLN A 8 0.45 2.40 -4.52
N LEU A 9 -0.69 2.26 -3.84
CA LEU A 9 -1.86 3.12 -4.03
C LEU A 9 -1.58 4.59 -3.70
N LEU A 10 -0.87 4.85 -2.60
CA LEU A 10 -0.47 6.21 -2.20
C LEU A 10 0.43 6.87 -3.27
N ILE A 11 1.41 6.13 -3.78
CA ILE A 11 2.31 6.58 -4.85
C ILE A 11 1.55 6.85 -6.16
N MET A 12 0.50 6.06 -6.46
CA MET A 12 -0.36 6.27 -7.63
C MET A 12 -1.26 7.50 -7.51
N CYS A 13 -1.78 7.82 -6.32
CA CYS A 13 -2.56 9.05 -6.10
C CYS A 13 -1.71 10.32 -6.27
N LEU A 14 -0.43 10.28 -5.90
CA LEU A 14 0.50 11.41 -6.05
C LEU A 14 1.00 11.58 -7.49
N SER A 15 1.08 10.48 -8.26
CA SER A 15 1.52 10.47 -9.67
C SER A 15 0.38 10.60 -10.68
N ALA A 16 -0.87 10.77 -10.22
CA ALA A 16 -1.99 11.20 -11.04
C ALA A 16 -1.83 12.68 -11.42
N CYS A 17 -0.77 13.00 -12.18
CA CYS A 17 -0.59 14.30 -12.81
C CYS A 17 -1.77 14.56 -13.74
N ALA A 18 -2.55 15.60 -13.43
CA ALA A 18 -3.30 16.44 -14.36
C ALA A 18 -3.71 15.79 -15.70
N ILE A 19 -4.47 14.70 -15.67
CA ILE A 19 -5.20 14.29 -16.86
C ILE A 19 -6.51 15.03 -16.80
N LEU A 20 -6.51 16.22 -17.40
CA LEU A 20 -7.72 16.92 -17.79
C LEU A 20 -8.64 15.89 -18.45
N LEU A 21 -9.78 15.61 -17.81
CA LEU A 21 -10.86 14.87 -18.44
C LEU A 21 -11.40 15.78 -19.54
N PHE A 22 -10.78 15.74 -20.72
CA PHE A 22 -11.36 16.33 -21.93
C PHE A 22 -12.60 15.50 -22.27
N SER A 23 -13.72 15.92 -21.72
CA SER A 23 -15.04 15.52 -22.16
C SER A 23 -15.24 16.02 -23.59
N GLY A 24 -15.48 15.10 -24.51
CA GLY A 24 -16.04 15.41 -25.83
C GLY A 24 -15.04 15.36 -26.98
N CYS A 25 -15.28 14.42 -27.88
CA CYS A 25 -14.73 14.41 -29.23
C CYS A 25 -15.20 15.65 -30.00
N SER A 26 -14.43 16.73 -29.95
CA SER A 26 -14.45 17.82 -30.95
C SER A 26 -13.28 18.81 -30.82
N LYS A 27 -12.29 18.54 -29.95
CA LYS A 27 -11.29 19.53 -29.53
C LYS A 27 -9.81 19.18 -29.82
N SER A 28 -9.51 18.35 -30.82
CA SER A 28 -8.11 18.05 -31.19
C SER A 28 -7.30 19.32 -31.54
N ASN A 29 -7.97 20.35 -32.05
CA ASN A 29 -7.35 21.61 -32.47
C ASN A 29 -7.46 22.72 -31.41
N GLU A 30 -7.86 22.42 -30.18
CA GLU A 30 -7.95 23.44 -29.12
C GLU A 30 -6.53 23.91 -28.76
N THR A 31 -6.33 25.23 -28.80
CA THR A 31 -5.06 25.86 -28.48
C THR A 31 -4.81 25.83 -26.98
N ILE A 32 -3.67 25.26 -26.57
CA ILE A 32 -3.17 25.30 -25.18
C ILE A 32 -2.40 26.60 -24.96
N ALA A 33 -1.53 26.97 -25.90
CA ALA A 33 -0.74 28.19 -25.82
C ALA A 33 -0.38 28.71 -27.22
N THR A 34 -0.32 30.02 -27.38
CA THR A 34 0.21 30.68 -28.59
C THR A 34 1.48 31.43 -28.23
N PHE A 35 2.50 31.33 -29.07
CA PHE A 35 3.75 32.06 -28.97
C PHE A 35 4.16 32.59 -30.34
N LYS A 36 5.13 33.51 -30.39
CA LYS A 36 5.53 34.22 -31.63
C LYS A 36 5.90 33.27 -32.78
N GLY A 37 6.36 32.05 -32.46
CA GLY A 37 6.76 31.02 -33.42
C GLY A 37 5.72 29.94 -33.71
N GLY A 38 4.50 30.03 -33.19
CA GLY A 38 3.45 29.05 -33.46
C GLY A 38 2.49 28.83 -32.30
N THR A 39 1.72 27.76 -32.40
CA THR A 39 0.68 27.38 -31.44
C THR A 39 0.96 25.98 -30.92
N LEU A 40 0.88 25.80 -29.61
CA LEU A 40 0.80 24.50 -28.97
C LEU A 40 -0.68 24.12 -28.86
N THR A 41 -1.08 23.05 -29.53
CA THR A 41 -2.45 22.52 -29.50
C THR A 41 -2.58 21.35 -28.52
N VAL A 42 -3.83 20.98 -28.22
CA VAL A 42 -4.15 19.75 -27.49
C VAL A 42 -3.57 18.52 -28.18
N GLN A 43 -3.60 18.45 -29.51
CA GLN A 43 -2.98 17.35 -30.25
C GLN A 43 -1.46 17.30 -30.07
N ASP A 44 -0.76 18.44 -30.10
CA ASP A 44 0.69 18.50 -29.85
C ASP A 44 1.04 18.00 -28.43
N PHE A 45 0.22 18.35 -27.45
CA PHE A 45 0.33 17.83 -26.09
C PHE A 45 -0.06 16.35 -25.97
N TYR A 46 -0.87 15.79 -26.87
CA TYR A 46 -1.17 14.36 -26.87
C TYR A 46 -0.07 13.54 -27.59
N ASP A 47 0.48 14.02 -28.70
CA ASP A 47 1.40 13.24 -29.53
C ASP A 47 2.84 13.22 -29.00
N ASN A 48 3.29 14.31 -28.35
CA ASN A 48 4.66 14.43 -27.85
C ASN A 48 4.92 13.60 -26.55
N PRO A 49 3.97 13.48 -25.60
CA PRO A 49 4.18 12.72 -24.36
C PRO A 49 3.86 11.22 -24.47
N LYS A 50 3.00 10.76 -25.39
CA LYS A 50 2.62 9.33 -25.53
C LYS A 50 3.80 8.38 -25.78
N VAL A 51 4.90 8.91 -26.32
CA VAL A 51 6.11 8.14 -26.69
C VAL A 51 7.07 7.97 -25.51
N LYS A 52 6.90 8.71 -24.40
CA LYS A 52 7.73 8.54 -23.19
C LYS A 52 7.25 7.33 -22.37
N SER A 53 8.18 6.46 -21.96
CA SER A 53 7.91 5.21 -21.21
C SER A 53 7.03 5.39 -19.96
N ASN A 54 7.19 6.51 -19.26
CA ASN A 54 6.40 6.82 -18.06
C ASN A 54 4.91 7.04 -18.37
N ASN A 55 4.59 7.67 -19.50
CA ASN A 55 3.20 7.95 -19.89
C ASN A 55 2.48 6.70 -20.40
N GLN A 56 3.21 5.80 -21.06
CA GLN A 56 2.68 4.47 -21.40
C GLN A 56 2.38 3.66 -20.15
N THR A 57 3.24 3.70 -19.14
CA THR A 57 2.99 3.01 -17.86
C THR A 57 1.72 3.54 -17.18
N LEU A 58 1.53 4.87 -17.16
CA LEU A 58 0.32 5.49 -16.61
C LEU A 58 -0.93 5.09 -17.40
N LEU A 59 -0.88 5.17 -18.74
CA LEU A 59 -2.00 4.78 -19.60
C LEU A 59 -2.37 3.30 -19.40
N LYS A 60 -1.38 2.40 -19.32
CA LYS A 60 -1.59 0.98 -19.04
C LYS A 60 -2.37 0.80 -17.74
N LYS A 61 -1.94 1.45 -16.66
CA LYS A 61 -2.61 1.38 -15.35
C LYS A 61 -4.05 1.89 -15.41
N MET A 62 -4.30 3.01 -16.09
CA MET A 62 -5.65 3.56 -16.21
C MET A 62 -6.60 2.62 -16.96
N ILE A 63 -6.13 2.00 -18.04
CA ILE A 63 -6.92 1.03 -18.81
C ILE A 63 -7.27 -0.16 -17.90
N VAL A 64 -6.27 -0.71 -17.18
CA VAL A 64 -6.48 -1.81 -16.23
C VAL A 64 -7.50 -1.43 -15.16
N PHE A 65 -7.32 -0.30 -14.48
CA PHE A 65 -8.24 0.12 -13.41
C PHE A 65 -9.66 0.37 -13.88
N LYS A 66 -9.85 0.93 -15.08
CA LYS A 66 -11.18 1.08 -15.67
C LYS A 66 -11.82 -0.27 -15.99
N ALA A 67 -11.06 -1.19 -16.59
CA ALA A 67 -11.58 -2.52 -16.91
C ALA A 67 -11.95 -3.31 -15.65
N PHE A 68 -11.16 -3.19 -14.58
CA PHE A 68 -11.51 -3.83 -13.30
C PHE A 68 -12.70 -3.16 -12.61
N ASP A 69 -12.86 -1.83 -12.71
CA ASP A 69 -14.05 -1.14 -12.18
C ASP A 69 -15.33 -1.51 -12.96
N ASP A 70 -15.25 -1.70 -14.28
CA ASP A 70 -16.40 -2.18 -15.04
C ASP A 70 -16.81 -3.59 -14.60
N VAL A 71 -15.83 -4.49 -14.50
CA VAL A 71 -16.07 -5.91 -14.18
C VAL A 71 -16.41 -6.15 -12.70
N TYR A 72 -15.78 -5.41 -11.77
CA TYR A 72 -15.86 -5.66 -10.32
C TYR A 72 -16.32 -4.46 -9.50
N GLY A 73 -16.50 -3.28 -10.08
CA GLY A 73 -16.85 -2.07 -9.34
C GLY A 73 -18.23 -2.10 -8.68
N LYS A 74 -19.10 -3.04 -9.06
CA LYS A 74 -20.39 -3.29 -8.37
C LYS A 74 -20.22 -3.98 -7.02
N GLU A 75 -19.12 -4.70 -6.82
CA GLU A 75 -18.79 -5.40 -5.57
C GLU A 75 -18.18 -4.44 -4.53
N ILE A 76 -17.81 -3.22 -4.94
CA ILE A 76 -17.17 -2.23 -4.09
C ILE A 76 -18.23 -1.30 -3.51
N SER A 77 -18.41 -1.35 -2.19
CA SER A 77 -19.40 -0.51 -1.52
C SER A 77 -18.94 0.94 -1.41
N SER A 78 -19.91 1.87 -1.40
CA SER A 78 -19.64 3.30 -1.14
C SER A 78 -19.01 3.54 0.23
N LYS A 79 -19.29 2.67 1.21
CA LYS A 79 -18.71 2.70 2.55
C LYS A 79 -17.22 2.41 2.54
N GLU A 80 -16.76 1.42 1.76
CA GLU A 80 -15.34 1.11 1.61
C GLU A 80 -14.58 2.25 0.92
N VAL A 81 -15.16 2.80 -0.15
CA VAL A 81 -14.59 3.97 -0.85
C VAL A 81 -14.46 5.16 0.09
N THR A 82 -15.51 5.46 0.86
CA THR A 82 -15.52 6.57 1.81
C THR A 82 -14.50 6.37 2.93
N LYS A 83 -14.35 5.13 3.43
CA LYS A 83 -13.36 4.79 4.44
C LYS A 83 -11.95 5.06 3.95
N GLU A 84 -11.58 4.51 2.79
CA GLU A 84 -10.22 4.71 2.23
C GLU A 84 -9.97 6.18 1.89
N TYR A 85 -10.95 6.89 1.30
CA TYR A 85 -10.87 8.34 1.06
C TYR A 85 -10.56 9.11 2.36
N ASN A 86 -11.31 8.85 3.43
CA ASN A 86 -11.13 9.50 4.73
C ASN A 86 -9.78 9.18 5.37
N GLU A 87 -9.30 7.94 5.25
CA GLU A 87 -7.96 7.55 5.72
C GLU A 87 -6.85 8.33 4.99
N GLN A 88 -7.00 8.58 3.68
CA GLN A 88 -5.98 9.31 2.93
C GLN A 88 -6.04 10.82 3.15
N ILE A 89 -7.22 11.46 3.15
CA ILE A 89 -7.29 12.92 3.38
C ILE A 89 -6.81 13.31 4.79
N LYS A 90 -6.98 12.41 5.80
CA LYS A 90 -6.39 12.60 7.13
C LYS A 90 -4.87 12.72 7.08
N LYS A 91 -4.20 12.00 6.19
CA LYS A 91 -2.74 12.08 5.99
C LYS A 91 -2.33 13.34 5.23
N LEU A 92 -3.15 13.80 4.29
CA LEU A 92 -2.92 15.05 3.55
C LEU A 92 -3.11 16.30 4.44
N GLY A 93 -3.83 16.16 5.56
CA GLY A 93 -4.03 17.23 6.53
C GLY A 93 -5.09 18.25 6.11
N PRO A 94 -5.19 19.38 6.82
CA PRO A 94 -6.29 20.34 6.65
C PRO A 94 -6.36 20.95 5.25
N ASN A 95 -5.23 21.08 4.55
CA ASN A 95 -5.13 21.68 3.21
C ASN A 95 -5.35 20.67 2.07
N TYR A 96 -6.02 19.55 2.32
CA TYR A 96 -6.16 18.48 1.31
C TYR A 96 -6.94 18.95 0.07
N LYS A 97 -7.90 19.88 0.23
CA LYS A 97 -8.71 20.38 -0.88
C LYS A 97 -7.88 21.19 -1.87
N GLU A 98 -7.01 22.05 -1.37
CA GLU A 98 -6.06 22.82 -2.17
C GLU A 98 -5.07 21.88 -2.87
N GLN A 99 -4.58 20.86 -2.16
CA GLN A 99 -3.68 19.84 -2.74
C GLN A 99 -4.35 19.06 -3.87
N LEU A 100 -5.61 18.64 -3.71
CA LEU A 100 -6.37 17.98 -4.78
C LEU A 100 -6.57 18.92 -5.97
N LYS A 101 -6.96 20.18 -5.72
CA LYS A 101 -7.14 21.18 -6.77
C LYS A 101 -5.84 21.45 -7.54
N ALA A 102 -4.70 21.50 -6.85
CA ALA A 102 -3.39 21.71 -7.46
C ALA A 102 -3.01 20.62 -8.47
N VAL A 103 -3.51 19.39 -8.28
CA VAL A 103 -3.32 18.27 -9.23
C VAL A 103 -4.53 18.04 -10.14
N GLY A 104 -5.48 18.98 -10.19
CA GLY A 104 -6.66 18.91 -11.05
C GLY A 104 -7.69 17.87 -10.63
N GLN A 105 -7.74 17.50 -9.35
CA GLN A 105 -8.68 16.54 -8.79
C GLN A 105 -9.79 17.23 -8.00
N THR A 106 -11.00 16.66 -8.02
CA THR A 106 -12.09 16.95 -7.09
C THR A 106 -12.24 15.80 -6.09
N GLU A 107 -13.03 15.97 -5.04
CA GLU A 107 -13.34 14.86 -4.14
C GLU A 107 -14.01 13.69 -4.87
N GLU A 108 -14.85 13.98 -5.87
CA GLU A 108 -15.56 12.98 -6.66
C GLU A 108 -14.59 12.17 -7.53
N THR A 109 -13.70 12.84 -8.28
CA THR A 109 -12.72 12.15 -9.11
C THR A 109 -11.74 11.36 -8.25
N TYR A 110 -11.40 11.85 -7.07
CA TYR A 110 -10.52 11.16 -6.13
C TYR A 110 -11.19 9.92 -5.51
N LYS A 111 -12.47 10.01 -5.11
CA LYS A 111 -13.26 8.84 -4.67
C LYS A 111 -13.43 7.81 -5.79
N LYS A 112 -13.64 8.26 -7.03
CA LYS A 112 -13.69 7.38 -8.20
C LYS A 112 -12.39 6.60 -8.38
N LEU A 113 -11.24 7.26 -8.23
CA LEU A 113 -9.94 6.59 -8.27
C LEU A 113 -9.83 5.49 -7.21
N PHE A 114 -10.23 5.77 -5.95
CA PHE A 114 -10.24 4.75 -4.90
C PHE A 114 -11.18 3.58 -5.21
N LYS A 115 -12.35 3.83 -5.80
CA LYS A 115 -13.24 2.76 -6.24
C LYS A 115 -12.55 1.84 -7.26
N GLN A 116 -11.93 2.41 -8.29
CA GLN A 116 -11.24 1.65 -9.32
C GLN A 116 -10.07 0.82 -8.76
N MET A 117 -9.34 1.40 -7.82
CA MET A 117 -8.27 0.72 -7.10
C MET A 117 -8.77 -0.45 -6.23
N LEU A 118 -9.87 -0.24 -5.50
CA LEU A 118 -10.52 -1.28 -4.70
C LEU A 118 -11.06 -2.41 -5.60
N ALA A 119 -11.65 -2.06 -6.74
CA ALA A 119 -12.12 -3.03 -7.74
C ALA A 119 -10.96 -3.85 -8.32
N PHE A 120 -9.81 -3.21 -8.58
CA PHE A 120 -8.60 -3.91 -8.99
C PHE A 120 -8.13 -4.94 -7.94
N GLN A 121 -8.03 -4.52 -6.68
CA GLN A 121 -7.66 -5.42 -5.59
C GLN A 121 -8.65 -6.57 -5.40
N TYR A 122 -9.95 -6.26 -5.43
CA TYR A 122 -11.01 -7.26 -5.35
C TYR A 122 -10.87 -8.26 -6.50
N GLY A 123 -10.70 -7.78 -7.74
CA GLY A 123 -10.56 -8.62 -8.91
C GLY A 123 -9.34 -9.55 -8.82
N LEU A 124 -8.19 -9.06 -8.33
CA LEU A 124 -7.03 -9.92 -8.08
C LEU A 124 -7.38 -11.04 -7.08
N LYS A 125 -7.94 -10.69 -5.92
CA LYS A 125 -8.31 -11.66 -4.87
C LYS A 125 -9.35 -12.67 -5.34
N ALA A 126 -10.38 -12.21 -6.06
CA ALA A 126 -11.44 -13.06 -6.60
C ALA A 126 -10.95 -14.05 -7.66
N ASN A 127 -9.76 -13.84 -8.24
CA ASN A 127 -9.13 -14.77 -9.17
C ASN A 127 -8.05 -15.65 -8.53
N VAL A 128 -7.75 -15.47 -7.24
CA VAL A 128 -6.79 -16.33 -6.52
C VAL A 128 -7.38 -17.73 -6.41
N LYS A 129 -6.57 -18.71 -6.79
CA LYS A 129 -6.81 -20.13 -6.51
C LYS A 129 -5.61 -20.63 -5.73
N LEU A 130 -5.81 -20.87 -4.44
CA LEU A 130 -4.75 -21.35 -3.56
C LEU A 130 -4.51 -22.83 -3.80
N THR A 131 -3.24 -23.20 -3.79
CA THR A 131 -2.76 -24.58 -3.77
C THR A 131 -2.25 -24.93 -2.37
N ASP A 132 -2.12 -26.22 -2.07
CA ASP A 132 -1.51 -26.67 -0.82
C ASP A 132 -0.09 -26.12 -0.64
N LYS A 133 0.66 -25.99 -1.74
CA LYS A 133 2.00 -25.38 -1.75
C LYS A 133 1.98 -23.89 -1.34
N ASP A 134 0.97 -23.14 -1.78
CA ASP A 134 0.81 -21.74 -1.36
C ASP A 134 0.55 -21.68 0.15
N LEU A 135 -0.31 -22.57 0.67
CA LEU A 135 -0.61 -22.66 2.10
C LEU A 135 0.60 -23.14 2.93
N ASP A 136 1.40 -24.07 2.41
CA ASP A 136 2.63 -24.54 3.07
C ASP A 136 3.69 -23.44 3.15
N THR A 137 3.79 -22.63 2.10
CA THR A 137 4.67 -21.47 2.08
C THR A 137 4.21 -20.45 3.12
N ALA A 138 2.91 -20.13 3.14
CA ALA A 138 2.33 -19.28 4.18
C ALA A 138 2.58 -19.82 5.59
N TRP A 139 2.49 -21.15 5.80
CA TRP A 139 2.71 -21.77 7.11
C TRP A 139 4.15 -21.63 7.59
N LYS A 140 5.13 -21.69 6.69
CA LYS A 140 6.55 -21.48 7.03
C LYS A 140 6.79 -20.07 7.56
N GLU A 141 6.21 -19.07 6.91
CA GLU A 141 6.37 -17.65 7.26
C GLU A 141 5.43 -17.20 8.39
N PHE A 142 4.37 -17.97 8.67
CA PHE A 142 3.40 -17.66 9.70
C PHE A 142 4.03 -17.74 11.10
N TYR A 143 3.73 -16.71 11.88
CA TYR A 143 3.89 -16.66 13.32
C TYR A 143 2.54 -16.25 13.94
N PRO A 144 2.09 -16.97 14.98
CA PRO A 144 0.85 -16.66 15.70
C PRO A 144 1.03 -15.38 16.52
N GLU A 145 -0.06 -14.95 17.14
CA GLU A 145 -0.04 -13.78 18.00
C GLU A 145 1.02 -13.93 19.12
N VAL A 146 1.83 -12.88 19.27
CA VAL A 146 2.74 -12.70 20.39
C VAL A 146 2.35 -11.44 21.17
N SER A 147 2.64 -11.42 22.46
CA SER A 147 2.52 -10.22 23.29
C SER A 147 3.88 -9.57 23.46
N THR A 148 3.96 -8.28 23.17
CA THR A 148 5.21 -7.51 23.23
C THR A 148 5.00 -6.17 23.93
N GLN A 149 6.11 -5.51 24.27
CA GLN A 149 6.16 -4.07 24.43
C GLN A 149 7.05 -3.48 23.34
N ILE A 150 6.63 -2.36 22.73
CA ILE A 150 7.34 -1.70 21.63
C ILE A 150 7.57 -0.23 21.97
N ILE A 151 8.78 0.25 21.70
CA ILE A 151 9.11 1.67 21.73
C ILE A 151 9.47 2.11 20.31
N LEU A 152 8.89 3.23 19.88
CA LEU A 152 9.22 3.92 18.63
C LEU A 152 10.00 5.20 18.95
N PHE A 153 11.17 5.35 18.34
CA PHE A 153 12.08 6.49 18.49
C PHE A 153 12.24 7.24 17.17
N SER A 154 12.50 8.54 17.28
CA SER A 154 12.83 9.39 16.13
C SER A 154 14.32 9.37 15.78
N THR A 155 15.19 9.10 16.76
CA THR A 155 16.64 9.10 16.56
C THR A 155 17.29 7.82 17.07
N LYS A 156 18.48 7.53 16.54
CA LYS A 156 19.25 6.35 16.94
C LYS A 156 19.78 6.51 18.35
N GLU A 157 20.18 7.72 18.72
CA GLU A 157 20.78 8.04 20.02
C GLU A 157 19.79 7.82 21.17
N GLU A 158 18.51 8.18 20.98
CA GLU A 158 17.44 7.88 21.95
C GLU A 158 17.23 6.37 22.08
N ALA A 159 17.24 5.64 20.96
CA ALA A 159 17.11 4.19 20.96
C ALA A 159 18.30 3.48 21.63
N ASP A 160 19.53 3.95 21.40
CA ASP A 160 20.76 3.44 22.03
C ASP A 160 20.72 3.63 23.56
N LYS A 161 20.29 4.80 24.03
CA LYS A 161 20.14 5.07 25.48
C LYS A 161 19.08 4.16 26.11
N ALA A 162 17.90 4.08 25.51
CA ALA A 162 16.83 3.22 26.01
C ALA A 162 17.24 1.72 26.01
N LYS A 163 17.97 1.26 24.99
CA LYS A 163 18.49 -0.12 24.97
C LYS A 163 19.49 -0.36 26.09
N LYS A 164 20.38 0.59 26.37
CA LYS A 164 21.32 0.48 27.49
C LYS A 164 20.58 0.35 28.82
N GLU A 165 19.64 1.26 29.10
CA GLU A 165 18.83 1.22 30.32
C GLU A 165 18.00 -0.08 30.44
N ALA A 166 17.45 -0.56 29.32
CA ALA A 166 16.72 -1.84 29.28
C ALA A 166 17.63 -3.02 29.64
N ASN A 167 18.87 -3.04 29.14
CA ASN A 167 19.86 -4.08 29.45
C ASN A 167 20.35 -4.00 30.90
N GLU A 168 20.31 -2.82 31.52
CA GLU A 168 20.59 -2.60 32.95
C GLU A 168 19.39 -2.98 33.84
N GLY A 169 18.26 -3.39 33.25
CA GLY A 169 17.09 -3.91 33.96
C GLY A 169 16.00 -2.88 34.25
N GLU A 170 16.07 -1.68 33.66
CA GLU A 170 15.01 -0.68 33.83
C GLU A 170 13.66 -1.19 33.31
N ASN A 171 12.58 -0.75 33.96
CA ASN A 171 11.24 -1.14 33.58
C ASN A 171 10.88 -0.61 32.18
N PHE A 172 10.57 -1.52 31.26
CA PHE A 172 10.31 -1.18 29.86
C PHE A 172 9.13 -0.21 29.68
N SER A 173 8.10 -0.26 30.55
CA SER A 173 7.00 0.71 30.52
C SER A 173 7.48 2.13 30.85
N LYS A 174 8.42 2.28 31.79
CA LYS A 174 9.03 3.59 32.07
C LYS A 174 9.83 4.11 30.88
N LEU A 175 10.57 3.23 30.20
CA LEU A 175 11.30 3.57 28.98
C LEU A 175 10.34 4.03 27.85
N VAL A 176 9.18 3.37 27.71
CA VAL A 176 8.13 3.82 26.79
C VAL A 176 7.69 5.25 27.13
N GLN A 177 7.43 5.56 28.40
CA GLN A 177 7.00 6.89 28.81
C GLN A 177 8.09 7.95 28.58
N ALA A 178 9.34 7.63 28.92
CA ALA A 178 10.47 8.54 28.78
C ALA A 178 10.80 8.83 27.31
N TYR A 179 10.93 7.79 26.47
CA TYR A 179 11.50 7.92 25.14
C TYR A 179 10.49 7.80 23.99
N GLY A 180 9.35 7.13 24.20
CA GLY A 180 8.39 6.81 23.15
C GLY A 180 7.83 8.06 22.44
N LYS A 181 7.75 8.02 21.12
CA LYS A 181 7.17 9.11 20.31
C LYS A 181 5.73 8.85 19.86
N ASN A 182 5.29 7.59 19.93
CA ASN A 182 3.94 7.20 19.56
C ASN A 182 2.98 7.35 20.76
N LYS A 183 1.98 8.23 20.65
CA LYS A 183 1.01 8.48 21.73
C LYS A 183 0.19 7.25 22.09
N THR A 184 -0.30 6.51 21.09
CA THR A 184 -1.09 5.29 21.29
C THR A 184 -0.29 4.21 22.04
N LEU A 185 0.98 4.03 21.69
CA LEU A 185 1.84 3.11 22.43
C LEU A 185 2.11 3.60 23.86
N LYS A 186 2.24 4.90 24.08
CA LYS A 186 2.41 5.45 25.44
C LYS A 186 1.18 5.19 26.33
N GLU A 187 -0.03 5.30 25.79
CA GLU A 187 -1.26 5.03 26.53
C GLU A 187 -1.37 3.57 27.01
N THR A 188 -0.69 2.64 26.33
CA THR A 188 -0.70 1.20 26.67
C THR A 188 0.61 0.70 27.28
N ASP A 189 1.50 1.60 27.74
CA ASP A 189 2.84 1.24 28.22
C ASP A 189 3.65 0.41 27.22
N GLY A 190 3.46 0.71 25.94
CA GLY A 190 4.09 0.07 24.80
C GLY A 190 3.50 -1.29 24.46
N LYS A 191 2.51 -1.78 25.21
CA LYS A 191 1.93 -3.11 25.01
C LYS A 191 1.30 -3.20 23.63
N MET A 192 1.70 -4.23 22.90
CA MET A 192 1.19 -4.53 21.57
C MET A 192 1.17 -6.04 21.35
N ASN A 193 -0.01 -6.57 21.07
CA ASN A 193 -0.17 -7.93 20.56
C ASN A 193 -0.21 -7.90 19.04
N PHE A 194 0.51 -8.82 18.39
CA PHE A 194 0.44 -8.94 16.94
C PHE A 194 0.86 -10.33 16.47
N ASP A 195 0.31 -10.73 15.32
CA ASP A 195 0.75 -11.89 14.56
C ASP A 195 1.55 -11.46 13.33
N SER A 196 1.97 -12.44 12.54
CA SER A 196 2.67 -12.20 11.27
C SER A 196 1.84 -11.38 10.25
N THR A 197 0.51 -11.40 10.35
CA THR A 197 -0.42 -10.74 9.42
C THR A 197 -0.77 -9.30 9.81
N ASN A 198 -0.39 -8.86 11.02
CA ASN A 198 -0.70 -7.52 11.50
C ASN A 198 -0.02 -6.46 10.58
N PRO A 199 -0.79 -5.55 9.96
CA PRO A 199 -0.27 -4.53 9.07
C PRO A 199 0.25 -3.29 9.80
N GLU A 200 -0.04 -3.08 11.08
CA GLU A 200 0.37 -1.88 11.80
C GLU A 200 1.85 -1.92 12.20
N ILE A 201 2.44 -3.13 12.27
CA ILE A 201 3.83 -3.33 12.65
C ILE A 201 4.71 -3.51 11.40
N PRO A 202 5.79 -2.73 11.26
CA PRO A 202 6.75 -2.89 10.16
C PRO A 202 7.30 -4.32 10.08
N THR A 203 7.64 -4.76 8.87
CA THR A 203 8.05 -6.15 8.61
C THR A 203 9.35 -6.50 9.34
N GLU A 204 10.27 -5.55 9.39
CA GLU A 204 11.56 -5.63 10.08
C GLU A 204 11.36 -5.84 11.58
N VAL A 205 10.41 -5.11 12.17
CA VAL A 205 10.06 -5.18 13.59
C VAL A 205 9.42 -6.54 13.91
N LYS A 206 8.48 -7.01 13.08
CA LYS A 206 7.89 -8.35 13.24
C LYS A 206 8.95 -9.45 13.19
N LYS A 207 9.83 -9.41 12.17
CA LYS A 207 10.92 -10.39 11.99
C LYS A 207 11.88 -10.42 13.18
N ALA A 208 12.22 -9.27 13.75
CA ALA A 208 13.06 -9.21 14.93
C ALA A 208 12.33 -9.76 16.17
N ALA A 209 11.08 -9.33 16.40
CA ALA A 209 10.29 -9.75 17.54
C ALA A 209 10.08 -11.28 17.60
N PHE A 210 9.79 -11.92 16.46
CA PHE A 210 9.55 -13.37 16.44
C PHE A 210 10.80 -14.22 16.73
N LYS A 211 12.00 -13.63 16.67
CA LYS A 211 13.25 -14.31 17.07
C LYS A 211 13.46 -14.32 18.58
N LEU A 212 12.87 -13.36 19.30
CA LEU A 212 13.02 -13.21 20.75
C LEU A 212 12.42 -14.38 21.53
N LYS A 213 12.99 -14.65 22.70
CA LYS A 213 12.41 -15.48 23.77
C LYS A 213 11.63 -14.61 24.76
N ASN A 214 10.82 -15.22 25.62
CA ASN A 214 10.10 -14.48 26.67
C ASN A 214 11.07 -13.69 27.55
N GLY A 215 10.76 -12.41 27.78
CA GLY A 215 11.57 -11.49 28.58
C GLY A 215 12.71 -10.81 27.80
N GLU A 216 13.07 -11.32 26.63
CA GLU A 216 14.18 -10.80 25.83
C GLU A 216 13.85 -9.45 25.17
N VAL A 217 14.87 -8.61 25.05
CA VAL A 217 14.81 -7.32 24.36
C VAL A 217 15.61 -7.41 23.06
N SER A 218 15.07 -6.88 21.98
CA SER A 218 15.71 -6.90 20.66
C SER A 218 16.95 -5.99 20.58
N ASP A 219 17.73 -6.20 19.52
CA ASP A 219 18.55 -5.11 18.98
C ASP A 219 17.68 -3.95 18.48
N ILE A 220 18.30 -2.80 18.23
CA ILE A 220 17.60 -1.64 17.65
C ILE A 220 17.28 -1.97 16.20
N ILE A 221 16.02 -1.81 15.83
CA ILE A 221 15.51 -2.14 14.51
C ILE A 221 15.27 -0.83 13.75
N PRO A 222 16.11 -0.47 12.77
CA PRO A 222 15.85 0.67 11.90
C PRO A 222 14.75 0.33 10.89
N VAL A 223 13.84 1.27 10.67
CA VAL A 223 12.78 1.19 9.66
C VAL A 223 12.78 2.48 8.87
N THR A 224 12.93 2.35 7.56
CA THR A 224 12.85 3.47 6.62
C THR A 224 11.42 3.58 6.09
N ASP A 225 10.80 4.75 6.23
CA ASP A 225 9.55 5.02 5.53
C ASP A 225 9.84 5.13 4.03
N PRO A 226 9.27 4.27 3.17
CA PRO A 226 9.59 4.28 1.75
C PRO A 226 9.02 5.48 0.99
N THR A 227 8.18 6.29 1.64
CA THR A 227 7.55 7.49 1.06
C THR A 227 8.35 8.73 1.41
N THR A 228 8.67 8.90 2.70
CA THR A 228 9.38 10.09 3.18
C THR A 228 10.89 9.89 3.26
N TYR A 229 11.36 8.65 3.11
CA TYR A 229 12.74 8.21 3.36
C TYR A 229 13.25 8.54 4.77
N GLN A 230 12.35 8.91 5.68
CA GLN A 230 12.70 9.16 7.07
C GLN A 230 12.95 7.83 7.77
N GLN A 231 14.00 7.80 8.55
CA GLN A 231 14.35 6.65 9.37
C GLN A 231 13.71 6.79 10.75
N SER A 232 13.16 5.68 11.23
CA SER A 232 12.66 5.52 12.58
C SER A 232 13.31 4.28 13.20
N TYR A 233 13.31 4.21 14.53
CA TYR A 233 13.97 3.13 15.24
C TYR A 233 13.00 2.49 16.20
N TYR A 234 13.10 1.17 16.35
CA TYR A 234 12.24 0.39 17.23
C TYR A 234 13.09 -0.43 18.20
N LEU A 235 12.60 -0.54 19.42
CA LEU A 235 13.07 -1.50 20.42
C LEU A 235 11.87 -2.34 20.87
N VAL A 236 12.02 -3.66 20.88
CA VAL A 236 10.93 -4.58 21.20
C VAL A 236 11.34 -5.47 22.37
N LYS A 237 10.46 -5.60 23.36
CA LYS A 237 10.56 -6.61 24.41
C LYS A 237 9.48 -7.66 24.20
N MET A 238 9.86 -8.93 24.19
CA MET A 238 8.91 -10.03 24.16
C MET A 238 8.34 -10.26 25.56
N VAL A 239 7.02 -10.16 25.70
CA VAL A 239 6.33 -10.47 26.96
C VAL A 239 5.92 -11.94 26.95
N LYS A 240 5.25 -12.38 25.89
CA LYS A 240 4.78 -13.75 25.74
C LYS A 240 4.84 -14.18 24.28
N LYS A 241 5.64 -15.18 24.02
CA LYS A 241 5.72 -15.91 22.76
C LYS A 241 4.72 -17.06 22.78
N GLN A 242 4.05 -17.25 21.65
CA GLN A 242 3.22 -18.41 21.41
C GLN A 242 3.90 -19.30 20.36
N ASP A 243 3.96 -20.60 20.62
CA ASP A 243 4.38 -21.58 19.61
C ASP A 243 3.24 -21.76 18.59
N LYS A 244 3.58 -21.84 17.31
CA LYS A 244 2.61 -22.14 16.25
C LYS A 244 2.17 -23.60 16.26
N GLY A 245 2.95 -24.48 16.90
CA GLY A 245 2.71 -25.91 16.94
C GLY A 245 2.75 -26.55 15.55
N SER A 246 2.18 -27.73 15.42
CA SER A 246 2.10 -28.49 14.16
C SER A 246 0.71 -28.45 13.52
N ASN A 247 -0.33 -28.01 14.24
CA ASN A 247 -1.69 -27.99 13.73
C ASN A 247 -1.94 -26.77 12.85
N LYS A 248 -1.70 -26.94 11.55
CA LYS A 248 -1.93 -25.94 10.51
C LYS A 248 -3.40 -25.53 10.37
N ASP A 249 -4.34 -26.46 10.60
CA ASP A 249 -5.77 -26.23 10.42
C ASP A 249 -6.34 -25.19 11.39
N LYS A 250 -5.73 -25.08 12.59
CA LYS A 250 -6.07 -24.03 13.56
C LYS A 250 -5.90 -22.61 12.99
N TYR A 251 -5.01 -22.45 12.02
CA TYR A 251 -4.63 -21.16 11.45
C TYR A 251 -5.04 -21.02 9.98
N LYS A 252 -5.95 -21.89 9.50
CA LYS A 252 -6.28 -21.98 8.08
C LYS A 252 -6.69 -20.64 7.47
N SER A 253 -7.52 -19.87 8.16
CA SER A 253 -7.98 -18.55 7.69
C SER A 253 -6.83 -17.55 7.54
N GLU A 254 -5.92 -17.50 8.51
CA GLU A 254 -4.73 -16.65 8.50
C GLU A 254 -3.79 -17.05 7.35
N LEU A 255 -3.61 -18.35 7.14
CA LEU A 255 -2.78 -18.89 6.07
C LEU A 255 -3.36 -18.61 4.69
N GLU A 256 -4.67 -18.77 4.51
CA GLU A 256 -5.35 -18.40 3.28
C GLU A 256 -5.21 -16.91 2.99
N LYS A 257 -5.30 -16.06 4.02
CA LYS A 257 -5.07 -14.61 3.88
C LYS A 257 -3.64 -14.30 3.47
N ILE A 258 -2.63 -14.85 4.13
CA ILE A 258 -1.21 -14.66 3.78
C ILE A 258 -0.94 -15.14 2.36
N ALA A 259 -1.38 -16.36 2.03
CA ALA A 259 -1.16 -16.96 0.72
C ALA A 259 -1.86 -16.16 -0.39
N THR A 260 -3.07 -15.68 -0.13
CA THR A 260 -3.80 -14.80 -1.06
C THR A 260 -3.05 -13.49 -1.26
N GLU A 261 -2.61 -12.84 -0.19
CA GLU A 261 -1.84 -11.60 -0.29
C GLU A 261 -0.54 -11.80 -1.08
N ALA A 262 0.23 -12.86 -0.78
CA ALA A 262 1.42 -13.22 -1.55
C ALA A 262 1.11 -13.45 -3.03
N LYS A 263 0.04 -14.19 -3.36
CA LYS A 263 -0.37 -14.45 -4.74
C LYS A 263 -0.72 -13.18 -5.50
N THR A 264 -1.37 -12.22 -4.86
CA THR A 264 -1.73 -10.94 -5.50
C THR A 264 -0.53 -10.06 -5.81
N LEU A 265 0.64 -10.35 -5.25
CA LEU A 265 1.91 -9.68 -5.54
C LEU A 265 2.77 -10.43 -6.57
N ASP A 266 2.41 -11.66 -6.89
CA ASP A 266 3.08 -12.44 -7.93
C ASP A 266 2.82 -11.83 -9.31
N THR A 267 3.89 -11.55 -10.04
CA THR A 267 3.81 -10.79 -11.31
C THR A 267 3.10 -11.60 -12.39
N GLU A 268 3.38 -12.90 -12.48
CA GLU A 268 2.75 -13.77 -13.48
C GLU A 268 1.24 -13.92 -13.22
N PHE A 269 0.84 -14.15 -11.96
CA PHE A 269 -0.55 -14.18 -11.55
C PHE A 269 -1.28 -12.87 -11.86
N MET A 270 -0.66 -11.73 -11.52
CA MET A 270 -1.24 -10.41 -11.77
C MET A 270 -1.43 -10.18 -13.27
N ASP A 271 -0.41 -10.46 -14.09
CA ASP A 271 -0.49 -10.30 -15.55
C ASP A 271 -1.55 -11.20 -16.17
N LYS A 272 -1.63 -12.46 -15.76
CA LYS A 272 -2.65 -13.41 -16.23
C LYS A 272 -4.05 -12.93 -15.86
N THR A 273 -4.23 -12.43 -14.64
CA THR A 273 -5.51 -11.89 -14.16
C THR A 273 -5.90 -10.64 -14.94
N ILE A 274 -4.97 -9.72 -15.15
CA ILE A 274 -5.18 -8.53 -15.98
C ILE A 274 -5.64 -8.93 -17.39
N ARG A 275 -4.92 -9.84 -18.07
CA ARG A 275 -5.30 -10.31 -19.41
C ARG A 275 -6.69 -10.94 -19.43
N LYS A 276 -7.07 -11.70 -18.39
CA LYS A 276 -8.40 -12.30 -18.26
C LYS A 276 -9.50 -11.25 -18.13
N VAL A 277 -9.30 -10.26 -17.26
CA VAL A 277 -10.27 -9.17 -17.04
C VAL A 277 -10.42 -8.32 -18.29
N MET A 278 -9.31 -7.96 -18.94
CA MET A 278 -9.31 -7.21 -20.19
C MET A 278 -10.08 -7.92 -21.32
N LYS A 279 -9.98 -9.26 -21.40
CA LYS A 279 -10.80 -10.06 -22.33
C LYS A 279 -12.29 -10.04 -21.95
N LYS A 280 -12.60 -10.17 -20.65
CA LYS A 280 -13.99 -10.16 -20.15
C LYS A 280 -14.68 -8.81 -20.40
N ASP A 281 -13.93 -7.72 -20.25
CA ASP A 281 -14.37 -6.34 -20.51
C ASP A 281 -14.29 -5.96 -22.01
N ASN A 282 -13.86 -6.89 -22.88
CA ASN A 282 -13.73 -6.67 -24.32
C ASN A 282 -12.90 -5.43 -24.71
N VAL A 283 -11.79 -5.20 -24.00
CA VAL A 283 -10.99 -3.99 -24.19
C VAL A 283 -10.31 -4.01 -25.57
N THR A 284 -10.57 -2.96 -26.36
CA THR A 284 -9.95 -2.74 -27.67
C THR A 284 -9.08 -1.50 -27.66
N ILE A 285 -7.80 -1.64 -28.02
CA ILE A 285 -6.88 -0.51 -28.14
C ILE A 285 -6.88 -0.01 -29.58
N LYS A 286 -7.45 1.18 -29.79
CA LYS A 286 -7.60 1.80 -31.11
C LYS A 286 -6.38 2.62 -31.54
N ASP A 287 -5.66 3.21 -30.59
CA ASP A 287 -4.50 4.06 -30.89
C ASP A 287 -3.30 3.18 -31.33
N PRO A 288 -2.78 3.35 -32.57
CA PRO A 288 -1.73 2.52 -33.12
C PRO A 288 -0.40 2.62 -32.34
N TYR A 289 -0.10 3.76 -31.73
CA TYR A 289 1.16 3.99 -31.01
C TYR A 289 1.25 3.19 -29.71
N VAL A 290 0.11 2.82 -29.13
CA VAL A 290 0.02 2.07 -27.87
C VAL A 290 -0.69 0.73 -28.05
N LYS A 291 -0.90 0.28 -29.29
CA LYS A 291 -1.54 -1.01 -29.62
C LYS A 291 -0.86 -2.21 -28.95
N ASN A 292 0.43 -2.07 -28.63
CA ASN A 292 1.26 -3.09 -28.00
C ASN A 292 1.52 -2.85 -26.49
N ILE A 293 0.81 -1.94 -25.82
CA ILE A 293 1.06 -1.56 -24.41
C ILE A 293 0.91 -2.70 -23.39
N PHE A 294 0.30 -3.82 -23.79
CA PHE A 294 0.15 -5.05 -23.01
C PHE A 294 0.91 -6.25 -23.60
N LYS A 295 1.72 -6.06 -24.64
CA LYS A 295 2.64 -7.11 -25.09
C LYS A 295 3.74 -7.29 -24.05
#